data_AF-A0A6B3G047-F1
#
_entry.id   AF-A0A6B3G047-F1
#
_cell.length_a   1.000
_cell.length_b   1.000
_cell.length_c   1.000
_cell.angle_alpha   90.00
_cell.angle_beta   90.00
_cell.angle_gamma   90.00
#
_symmetry.space_group_name_H-M   'P 1'
#
loop_
_entity.id
_entity.type
_entity.pdbx_description
1 polymer ?
#
loop_
_entity_poly.entity_id
_entity_poly.type
_entity_poly.pdbx_seq_one_letter_code
_entity_poly.pdbx_strand_id
1 'polypeptide(L)' 'LVGEVLGLVREVKEDGMTMVIATHEMAFAREVADQVCFLDAGVVLERGTPEEVFGAPREERTQRFLRRIVAAGRL' A
#
# COMPACT_ATOMS: atom_id res chain seq x y z
N LEU A 1 -15.76 12.00 -2.49
CA LEU A 1 -16.12 10.61 -2.83
C LEU A 1 -15.03 9.61 -2.40
N VAL A 2 -13.76 9.74 -2.84
CA VAL A 2 -12.69 8.80 -2.39
C VAL A 2 -12.53 8.74 -0.87
N GLY A 3 -12.50 9.88 -0.18
CA GLY A 3 -12.33 9.90 1.28
C GLY A 3 -13.44 9.19 2.09
N GLU A 4 -14.67 9.15 1.57
CA GLU A 4 -15.79 8.45 2.22
C GLU A 4 -15.60 6.93 2.15
N VAL A 5 -15.18 6.43 0.99
CA VAL A 5 -14.84 5.00 0.81
C VAL A 5 -13.66 4.62 1.70
N LEU A 6 -12.63 5.46 1.80
CA LEU A 6 -11.49 5.20 2.69
C LEU A 6 -11.89 5.20 4.17
N GLY A 7 -12.88 6.01 4.56
CA GLY A 7 -13.46 6.01 5.90
C GLY A 7 -14.13 4.67 6.21
N LEU A 8 -15.02 4.21 5.32
CA LEU A 8 -15.70 2.92 5.48
C LEU A 8 -14.71 1.76 5.59
N VAL A 9 -13.62 1.76 4.81
CA VAL A 9 -12.62 0.69 4.89
C VAL A 9 -11.91 0.68 6.25
N ARG A 10 -11.70 1.83 6.90
CA ARG A 10 -11.14 1.88 8.26
C ARG A 10 -12.09 1.29 9.28
N GLU A 11 -13.37 1.64 9.21
CA GLU A 11 -14.40 1.08 10.11
C GLU A 11 -14.45 -0.45 9.99
N VAL A 12 -14.45 -0.97 8.76
CA VAL A 12 -14.43 -2.43 8.52
C VAL A 12 -13.15 -3.10 9.06
N LYS A 13 -12.01 -2.42 9.00
CA LYS A 13 -10.77 -2.91 9.64
C LYS A 13 -10.91 -2.95 11.17
N GLU A 14 -11.43 -1.88 11.78
CA GLU A 14 -11.61 -1.77 13.22
C GLU A 14 -12.57 -2.85 13.77
N ASP A 15 -13.54 -3.25 12.96
CA ASP A 15 -14.45 -4.38 13.26
C ASP A 15 -13.76 -5.77 13.17
N GLY A 16 -12.47 -5.83 12.82
CA GLY A 16 -11.68 -7.06 12.79
C GLY A 16 -11.87 -7.91 11.53
N MET A 17 -12.42 -7.33 10.45
CA MET A 17 -12.59 -8.04 9.19
C MET A 17 -11.23 -8.32 8.53
N THR A 18 -11.08 -9.52 7.97
CA THR A 18 -9.93 -9.81 7.11
C THR A 18 -10.16 -9.22 5.72
N MET A 19 -9.22 -8.38 5.24
CA MET A 19 -9.38 -7.65 3.99
C MET A 19 -8.20 -7.86 3.05
N VAL A 20 -8.51 -7.95 1.74
CA VAL A 20 -7.51 -7.85 0.66
C VAL A 20 -7.92 -6.70 -0.24
N ILE A 21 -7.05 -5.71 -0.37
CA ILE A 21 -7.34 -4.47 -1.08
C ILE A 21 -6.26 -4.23 -2.14
N ALA A 22 -6.68 -4.04 -3.39
CA ALA A 22 -5.82 -3.50 -4.44
C ALA A 22 -6.06 -1.99 -4.53
N THR A 23 -5.02 -1.19 -4.27
CA THR A 23 -5.13 0.28 -4.28
C THR A 23 -3.89 0.94 -4.86
N HIS A 24 -4.08 2.14 -5.41
CA HIS A 24 -3.01 3.05 -5.82
C HIS A 24 -2.88 4.26 -4.88
N GLU A 25 -3.72 4.33 -3.84
CA GLU A 25 -3.68 5.34 -2.78
C GLU A 25 -2.65 4.93 -1.71
N MET A 26 -1.37 5.29 -1.92
CA MET A 26 -0.27 4.80 -1.08
C MET A 26 -0.34 5.31 0.36
N ALA A 27 -0.73 6.57 0.57
CA ALA A 27 -0.92 7.13 1.91
C ALA A 27 -1.97 6.33 2.71
N PHE A 28 -3.06 5.94 2.05
CA PHE A 28 -4.07 5.08 2.66
C PHE A 28 -3.53 3.69 2.99
N ALA A 29 -2.84 3.05 2.04
CA ALA A 29 -2.23 1.74 2.29
C ALA A 29 -1.23 1.80 3.47
N ARG A 30 -0.50 2.91 3.61
CA ARG A 30 0.44 3.10 4.71
C ARG A 30 -0.24 3.22 6.08
N GLU A 31 -1.43 3.79 6.13
CA GLU A 31 -2.16 3.98 7.39
C GLU A 31 -2.98 2.75 7.80
N VAL A 32 -3.52 2.01 6.83
CA VAL A 32 -4.54 0.98 7.10
C VAL A 32 -4.03 -0.44 6.88
N ALA A 33 -3.03 -0.67 6.01
CA ALA A 33 -2.60 -2.04 5.74
C ALA A 33 -1.73 -2.59 6.87
N ASP A 34 -2.01 -3.82 7.30
CA ASP A 34 -1.09 -4.55 8.19
C ASP A 34 0.08 -5.16 7.40
N GLN A 35 -0.15 -5.43 6.11
CA GLN A 35 0.86 -5.91 5.17
C GLN A 35 0.64 -5.29 3.78
N VAL A 36 1.73 -5.00 3.10
CA VAL A 36 1.75 -4.49 1.73
C VAL A 36 2.43 -5.51 0.83
N CYS A 37 1.81 -5.79 -0.32
CA CYS A 37 2.37 -6.64 -1.37
C CYS A 37 2.59 -5.79 -2.63
N PHE A 38 3.83 -5.73 -3.10
CA PHE A 38 4.15 -5.15 -4.40
C PHE A 38 4.18 -6.24 -5.46
N LEU A 39 3.38 -6.06 -6.51
CA LEU A 39 3.26 -7.01 -7.62
C LEU A 39 3.92 -6.44 -8.87
N ASP A 40 4.75 -7.25 -9.52
CA ASP A 40 5.36 -6.96 -10.82
C ASP A 40 5.44 -8.27 -11.62
N ALA A 41 5.21 -8.20 -12.93
CA ALA A 41 5.27 -9.36 -13.84
C ALA A 41 4.46 -10.60 -13.39
N GLY A 42 3.34 -10.41 -12.71
CA GLY A 42 2.45 -11.50 -12.29
C GLY A 42 2.88 -12.24 -11.02
N VAL A 43 3.89 -11.75 -10.30
CA VAL A 43 4.33 -12.32 -9.01
C VAL A 43 4.25 -11.27 -7.90
N VAL A 44 4.10 -11.73 -6.65
CA VAL A 44 4.35 -10.88 -5.47
C VAL A 44 5.85 -10.76 -5.33
N LEU A 45 6.40 -9.66 -5.85
CA LEU A 45 7.83 -9.42 -5.87
C LEU A 45 8.35 -9.03 -4.49
N GLU A 46 7.58 -8.24 -3.74
CA GLU A 46 7.95 -7.82 -2.39
C GLU A 46 6.73 -7.83 -1.46
N ARG A 47 6.93 -8.24 -0.21
CA ARG A 47 5.91 -8.24 0.83
C ARG A 47 6.55 -7.89 2.18
N GLY A 48 5.87 -7.04 2.95
CA GLY A 48 6.31 -6.63 4.28
C GLY A 48 5.28 -5.73 4.97
N THR A 49 5.64 -5.16 6.11
CA THR A 49 4.84 -4.08 6.71
C THR A 49 4.88 -2.84 5.81
N PRO A 50 3.95 -1.89 5.99
CA PRO A 50 4.03 -0.62 5.27
C PRO A 50 5.36 0.13 5.46
N GLU A 51 5.95 0.08 6.66
CA GLU A 51 7.24 0.71 6.95
C GLU A 51 8.37 0.06 6.18
N GLU A 52 8.37 -1.27 6.08
CA GLU A 52 9.36 -2.01 5.31
C GLU A 52 9.23 -1.71 3.81
N VAL A 53 8.03 -1.81 3.24
CA VAL A 53 7.83 -1.69 1.79
C VAL A 53 7.92 -0.23 1.33
N PHE A 54 7.34 0.72 2.05
CA PHE A 54 7.36 2.13 1.64
C PHE A 54 8.58 2.89 2.14
N GLY A 55 9.12 2.53 3.32
CA GLY A 55 10.23 3.24 3.95
C GLY A 55 11.61 2.67 3.59
N ALA A 56 11.75 1.35 3.55
CA ALA A 56 13.02 0.67 3.30
C ALA A 56 12.86 -0.55 2.35
N PRO A 57 12.31 -0.35 1.13
CA PRO A 57 12.10 -1.43 0.17
C PRO A 57 13.42 -2.12 -0.22
N ARG A 58 13.41 -3.45 -0.23
CA ARG A 58 14.55 -4.30 -0.55
C ARG A 58 14.72 -4.52 -2.04
N GLU A 59 13.61 -4.59 -2.79
CA GLU A 59 13.65 -4.87 -4.22
C GLU A 59 13.90 -3.60 -5.04
N GLU A 60 14.86 -3.65 -5.97
CA GLU A 60 15.18 -2.49 -6.83
C GLU A 60 13.98 -2.03 -7.65
N ARG A 61 13.12 -2.97 -8.06
CA ARG A 61 11.92 -2.67 -8.84
C ARG A 61 10.92 -1.87 -8.00
N THR A 62 10.69 -2.27 -6.76
CA THR A 62 9.85 -1.54 -5.80
C THR A 62 10.44 -0.15 -5.53
N GLN A 63 11.75 -0.05 -5.29
CA GLN A 63 12.44 1.25 -5.12
C GLN A 63 12.22 2.18 -6.31
N ARG A 64 12.40 1.68 -7.55
CA ARG A 64 12.18 2.49 -8.77
C ARG A 64 10.72 2.93 -8.90
N PHE A 65 9.78 2.06 -8.57
CA PHE A 65 8.35 2.39 -8.61
C PHE A 65 8.01 3.48 -7.59
N LEU A 66 8.42 3.33 -6.34
CA LEU A 66 8.15 4.31 -5.28
C LEU A 66 8.77 5.67 -5.57
N ARG A 67 10.01 5.72 -6.10
CA ARG A 67 10.62 6.99 -6.53
C ARG A 67 9.77 7.75 -7.55
N ARG A 68 9.13 7.05 -8.49
CA ARG A 68 8.23 7.67 -9.49
C ARG A 68 6.94 8.18 -8.85
N ILE A 69 6.42 7.49 -7.85
CA ILE A 69 5.21 7.92 -7.13
C ILE A 69 5.49 9.14 -6.26
N VAL A 70 6.61 9.15 -5.53
CA VAL A 70 7.04 10.30 -4.73
C VAL A 70 7.20 11.53 -5.62
N ALA A 71 7.88 11.39 -6.77
CA ALA A 71 8.04 12.48 -7.72
C ALA A 71 6.69 12.99 -8.29
N ALA A 72 5.65 12.16 -8.29
CA ALA A 72 4.30 12.52 -8.71
C ALA A 72 3.41 13.04 -7.56
N GLY A 73 3.92 13.16 -6.32
CA GLY A 73 3.17 13.66 -5.16
C GLY A 73 2.05 12.75 -4.67
N ARG A 74 2.20 11.42 -4.84
CA ARG A 74 1.18 10.41 -4.50
C ARG A 74 1.56 9.51 -3.31
N LEU A 75 2.61 9.89 -2.60
CA LEU A 75 3.13 9.32 -1.36
C LEU A 75 3.26 10.44 -0.33
#